data_AF-A0A7W5J133-F1
#
_entry.id   AF-A0A7W5J133-F1
#
_cell.length_a   1.000
_cell.length_b   1.000
_cell.length_c   1.000
_cell.angle_alpha   90.00
_cell.angle_beta   90.00
_cell.angle_gamma   90.00
#
_symmetry.space_group_name_H-M   'P 1'
#
loop_
_entity.id
_entity.type
_entity.pdbx_description
1 polymer ?
#
loop_
_entity_poly.entity_id
_entity_poly.type
_entity_poly.pdbx_seq_one_letter_code
_entity_poly.pdbx_strand_id
1 'polypeptide(L)'
;MSISDQATALMVKIVYQLRPPATTTMAPCLRCSSPSPGGQVCAACLDDDLGGLIKNRGAAVRWLNSVKQAAQDERTVISYAQKMDEARTR
;
A
#
# COMPACT_ATOMS: atom_id res chain seq x y z
N MET A 1 -23.17 8.86 -1.02
CA MET A 1 -22.16 7.84 -0.66
C MET A 1 -21.89 7.98 0.83
N SER A 2 -21.92 6.90 1.59
CA SER A 2 -21.69 6.99 3.05
C SER A 2 -20.22 7.30 3.38
N ILE A 3 -19.94 7.71 4.62
CA ILE A 3 -18.55 7.87 5.10
C ILE A 3 -17.82 6.53 5.03
N SER A 4 -18.50 5.43 5.37
CA SER A 4 -17.95 4.07 5.33
C SER A 4 -17.55 3.66 3.91
N ASP A 5 -18.35 4.00 2.90
CA ASP A 5 -18.03 3.71 1.49
C ASP A 5 -16.80 4.49 1.04
N GLN A 6 -16.72 5.78 1.41
CA GLN A 6 -15.60 6.64 1.06
C GLN A 6 -14.29 6.17 1.74
N ALA A 7 -14.37 5.77 3.00
CA ALA A 7 -13.23 5.21 3.72
C ALA A 7 -12.76 3.91 3.07
N THR A 8 -13.68 3.01 2.72
CA THR A 8 -13.37 1.77 2.00
C THR A 8 -12.70 2.04 0.66
N ALA A 9 -13.21 3.00 -0.11
CA ALA A 9 -12.62 3.40 -1.39
C ALA A 9 -11.20 3.97 -1.23
N LEU A 10 -10.94 4.75 -0.19
CA LEU A 10 -9.59 5.23 0.14
C LEU A 10 -8.67 4.07 0.54
N MET A 11 -9.15 3.14 1.37
CA MET A 11 -8.38 1.95 1.77
C MET A 11 -7.95 1.11 0.56
N VAL A 12 -8.87 0.84 -0.37
CA VAL A 12 -8.57 0.12 -1.62
C VAL A 12 -7.51 0.84 -2.45
N LYS A 13 -7.62 2.17 -2.59
CA LYS A 13 -6.63 2.99 -3.30
C LYS A 13 -5.27 2.94 -2.61
N ILE A 14 -5.23 3.03 -1.28
CA ILE A 14 -3.98 2.95 -0.51
C ILE A 14 -3.28 1.62 -0.76
N VAL A 15 -4.00 0.49 -0.66
CA VAL A 15 -3.45 -0.84 -0.95
C VAL A 15 -2.87 -0.91 -2.36
N TYR A 16 -3.59 -0.38 -3.35
CA TYR A 16 -3.13 -0.33 -4.74
C TYR A 16 -1.83 0.47 -4.92
N GLN A 17 -1.63 1.52 -4.11
CA GLN A 17 -0.41 2.34 -4.12
C GLN A 17 0.78 1.71 -3.38
N LEU A 18 0.59 0.59 -2.68
CA LEU A 18 1.65 -0.15 -1.98
C LEU A 18 2.29 -1.26 -2.82
N ARG A 19 1.94 -1.34 -4.12
CA ARG A 19 2.50 -2.34 -5.03
C ARG A 19 4.02 -2.21 -5.16
N PRO A 20 4.74 -3.33 -5.41
CA PRO A 20 6.19 -3.32 -5.50
C PRO A 20 6.70 -2.40 -6.61
N PRO A 21 7.73 -1.57 -6.34
CA PRO A 21 8.39 -0.78 -7.38
C PRO A 21 8.96 -1.65 -8.52
N ALA A 22 9.38 -2.89 -8.22
CA ALA A 22 9.95 -3.81 -9.20
C ALA A 22 8.97 -4.21 -10.31
N THR A 23 7.66 -4.16 -10.05
CA THR A 23 6.60 -4.58 -10.99
C THR A 23 5.71 -3.42 -11.41
N THR A 24 6.06 -2.19 -11.02
CA THR A 24 5.19 -1.03 -11.19
C THR A 24 5.99 0.17 -11.66
N THR A 25 5.55 0.81 -12.76
CA THR A 25 6.13 2.08 -13.20
C THR A 25 5.93 3.13 -12.11
N MET A 26 7.04 3.60 -11.54
CA MET A 26 7.04 4.65 -10.52
C MET A 26 7.17 6.02 -11.20
N ALA A 27 6.41 6.99 -10.74
CA ALA A 27 6.56 8.39 -11.11
C ALA A 27 6.29 9.30 -9.89
N PRO A 28 6.63 10.59 -9.93
CA PRO A 28 6.40 11.50 -8.81
C PRO A 28 4.91 11.62 -8.46
N CYS A 29 4.60 11.56 -7.16
CA CYS A 29 3.25 11.79 -6.64
C CYS A 29 2.75 13.19 -7.02
N LEU A 30 1.47 13.29 -7.44
CA LEU A 30 0.81 14.57 -7.76
C LEU A 30 0.78 15.60 -6.62
N ARG A 31 0.93 15.18 -5.36
CA ARG A 31 0.81 16.06 -4.19
C ARG A 31 2.13 16.36 -3.49
N CYS A 32 2.98 15.36 -3.33
CA CYS A 32 4.21 15.48 -2.53
C CYS A 32 5.48 15.13 -3.31
N SER A 33 5.37 14.81 -4.60
CA SER A 33 6.48 14.40 -5.48
C SER A 33 7.25 13.14 -5.07
N SER A 34 6.93 12.52 -3.93
CA SER A 34 7.48 11.22 -3.55
C SER A 34 7.16 10.14 -4.59
N PRO A 35 8.01 9.10 -4.75
CA PRO A 35 7.75 8.01 -5.68
C PRO A 35 6.39 7.35 -5.44
N SER A 36 5.60 7.21 -6.51
CA SER A 36 4.25 6.66 -6.47
C SER A 36 3.93 5.84 -7.72
N PRO A 37 3.23 4.71 -7.61
CA PRO A 37 2.70 3.96 -8.75
C PRO A 37 1.95 4.81 -9.76
N GLY A 38 2.45 4.85 -10.99
CA GLY A 38 1.86 5.60 -12.11
C GLY A 38 1.76 7.11 -11.88
N GLY A 39 2.55 7.66 -10.95
CA GLY A 39 2.54 9.10 -10.62
C GLY A 39 1.27 9.56 -9.93
N GLN A 40 0.44 8.63 -9.45
CA GLN A 40 -0.80 8.95 -8.75
C GLN A 40 -0.53 9.49 -7.34
N VAL A 41 -1.58 9.91 -6.63
CA VAL A 41 -1.47 10.27 -5.21
C VAL A 41 -0.96 9.06 -4.42
N CYS A 42 0.15 9.23 -3.71
CA CYS A 42 0.82 8.14 -2.99
C CYS A 42 0.02 7.67 -1.77
N ALA A 43 0.37 6.49 -1.26
CA ALA A 43 -0.27 5.90 -0.08
C ALA A 43 -0.28 6.81 1.15
N ALA A 44 0.78 7.60 1.38
CA ALA A 44 0.85 8.52 2.52
C ALA A 44 -0.16 9.68 2.40
N CYS A 45 -0.24 10.31 1.22
CA CYS A 45 -1.20 11.39 1.01
C CYS A 45 -2.66 10.90 1.03
N LEU A 46 -2.91 9.67 0.60
CA LEU A 46 -4.24 9.06 0.71
C LEU A 46 -4.60 8.68 2.16
N ASP A 47 -3.61 8.34 2.98
CA ASP A 47 -3.80 8.08 4.41
C ASP A 47 -4.14 9.36 5.19
N ASP A 48 -3.53 10.50 4.81
CA ASP A 48 -3.91 11.81 5.33
C ASP A 48 -5.39 12.12 5.02
N ASP A 49 -5.85 11.84 3.79
CA ASP A 49 -7.25 11.98 3.38
C ASP A 49 -8.16 11.06 4.21
N LEU A 50 -7.75 9.79 4.42
CA LEU A 50 -8.50 8.82 5.21
C LEU A 50 -8.62 9.26 6.67
N GLY A 51 -7.51 9.67 7.29
CA GLY A 51 -7.48 10.18 8.65
C GLY A 51 -8.32 11.45 8.83
N GLY A 52 -8.35 12.32 7.82
CA GLY A 52 -9.20 13.50 7.77
C GLY A 52 -10.70 13.18 7.62
N LEU A 53 -11.03 12.18 6.81
CA LEU A 53 -12.40 11.71 6.57
C LEU A 53 -13.01 11.09 7.84
N ILE A 54 -12.29 10.18 8.50
CA ILE A 54 -12.78 9.48 9.70
C ILE A 54 -12.54 10.26 11.00
N LYS A 55 -11.94 11.47 10.91
CA LYS A 55 -11.54 12.30 12.07
C LYS A 55 -10.67 11.56 13.08
N ASN A 56 -9.86 10.61 12.62
CA ASN A 56 -8.96 9.83 13.45
C ASN A 56 -7.70 9.43 12.68
N ARG A 57 -6.71 10.33 12.65
CA ARG A 57 -5.42 10.10 11.99
C ARG A 57 -4.66 8.91 12.59
N GLY A 58 -4.73 8.73 13.91
CA GLY A 58 -4.04 7.62 14.57
C GLY A 58 -4.54 6.25 14.12
N ALA A 59 -5.85 6.11 13.89
CA ALA A 59 -6.43 4.88 13.35
C ALA A 59 -5.98 4.62 11.90
N ALA A 60 -6.00 5.64 11.04
CA ALA A 60 -5.56 5.56 9.65
C ALA A 60 -4.08 5.14 9.55
N VAL A 61 -3.18 5.86 10.26
CA VAL A 61 -1.74 5.56 10.28
C VAL A 61 -1.45 4.15 10.79
N ARG A 62 -2.12 3.70 11.86
CA ARG A 62 -1.96 2.32 12.37
C ARG A 62 -2.37 1.30 11.31
N TRP A 63 -3.50 1.51 10.65
CA TRP A 63 -3.97 0.63 9.59
C TRP A 63 -2.99 0.61 8.40
N LEU A 64 -2.51 1.76 7.93
CA LEU A 64 -1.51 1.84 6.85
C LEU A 64 -0.24 1.05 7.19
N ASN A 65 0.26 1.19 8.43
CA ASN A 65 1.44 0.46 8.88
C ASN A 65 1.20 -1.06 8.89
N SER A 66 0.04 -1.52 9.35
CA SER A 66 -0.32 -2.95 9.30
C SER A 66 -0.35 -3.49 7.87
N VAL A 67 -0.91 -2.73 6.92
CA VAL A 67 -0.96 -3.15 5.51
C VAL A 67 0.43 -3.20 4.89
N LYS A 68 1.29 -2.22 5.17
CA LYS A 68 2.69 -2.24 4.73
C LYS A 68 3.44 -3.46 5.25
N GLN A 69 3.25 -3.78 6.53
CA GLN A 69 3.87 -4.96 7.14
C GLN A 69 3.37 -6.24 6.46
N ALA A 70 2.05 -6.39 6.28
CA ALA A 70 1.47 -7.55 5.60
C ALA A 70 2.03 -7.72 4.17
N ALA A 71 2.17 -6.63 3.41
CA ALA A 71 2.75 -6.67 2.07
C ALA A 71 4.25 -7.05 2.05
N GLN A 72 5.00 -6.68 3.09
CA GLN A 72 6.40 -7.09 3.26
C GLN A 72 6.51 -8.56 3.67
N ASP A 73 5.64 -9.01 4.57
CA ASP A 73 5.58 -10.39 5.03
C ASP A 73 5.20 -11.32 3.87
N GLU A 74 4.23 -10.93 3.03
CA GLU A 74 3.84 -11.67 1.83
C GLU A 74 5.03 -11.89 0.88
N ARG A 75 5.83 -10.85 0.62
CA ARG A 75 7.05 -10.97 -0.21
C ARG A 75 8.05 -11.93 0.42
N THR A 76 8.18 -11.90 1.74
CA THR A 76 9.09 -12.78 2.47
C THR A 76 8.65 -14.24 2.36
N VAL A 77 7.35 -14.51 2.53
CA VAL A 77 6.76 -15.84 2.36
C VAL A 77 6.99 -16.36 0.93
N ILE A 78 6.73 -15.54 -0.09
CA ILE A 78 6.96 -15.91 -1.50
C ILE A 78 8.44 -16.22 -1.74
N SER A 79 9.36 -15.42 -1.21
CA SER A 79 10.81 -15.66 -1.36
C SER A 79 11.23 -17.00 -0.75
N TYR A 80 10.70 -17.37 0.41
CA TYR A 80 10.97 -18.69 1.00
C TYR A 80 10.38 -19.83 0.17
N ALA A 81 9.18 -19.67 -0.39
CA ALA A 81 8.58 -20.66 -1.27
C ALA A 81 9.43 -20.91 -2.54
N GLN A 82 9.93 -19.84 -3.17
CA GLN A 82 10.81 -19.93 -4.34
C GLN A 82 12.11 -20.72 -4.04
N LYS A 83 12.74 -20.44 -2.90
CA LYS A 83 13.95 -21.19 -2.47
C LYS A 83 13.65 -22.68 -2.28
N MET A 84 12.46 -23.03 -1.80
CA MET A 84 12.08 -24.42 -1.64
C MET A 84 11.80 -25.13 -2.97
N ASP A 85 11.21 -24.44 -3.94
CA ASP A 85 11.04 -24.98 -5.30
C ASP A 85 12.40 -25.23 -5.96
N GLU A 86 13.35 -24.29 -5.85
CA GLU A 86 14.72 -24.46 -6.37
C GLU A 86 15.45 -25.65 -5.73
N ALA A 87 15.31 -25.84 -4.42
CA ALA A 87 15.92 -26.96 -3.70
C ALA A 87 15.31 -28.32 -4.08
N ARG A 88 14.02 -28.37 -4.40
CA ARG A 88 13.32 -29.60 -4.83
C ARG A 88 13.69 -30.03 -6.26
N THR A 89 14.13 -29.09 -7.09
CA THR A 89 14.41 -29.33 -8.51
C THR A 89 15.89 -29.65 -8.78
N ARG A 90 16.72 -29.70 -7.72
CA ARG A 90 18.12 -30.18 -7.75
C ARG A 90 18.20 -31.61 -7.24
#